data_AF-A0A2V5TXS1-F1
#
_entry.id   AF-A0A2V5TXS1-F1
#
_cell.length_a   1.000
_cell.length_b   1.000
_cell.length_c   1.000
_cell.angle_alpha   90.00
_cell.angle_beta   90.00
_cell.angle_gamma   90.00
#
_symmetry.space_group_name_H-M   'P 1'
#
loop_
_entity.id
_entity.type
_entity.pdbx_description
1 polymer ?
#
loop_
_entity_poly.entity_id
_entity_poly.type
_entity_poly.pdbx_seq_one_letter_code
_entity_poly.pdbx_strand_id
1 'polypeptide(L)'
;MPLPDLIEIVPLEKPVLAEITVPGSKSITNRALILAALAEGETTLRGALWSEDTQVMVEGLRALGFEVEVAEDPQEFCNRTIIVRGLGGKIPRGGTLEAPLEIFVGNAGTAARFLTALVCLGNGIYRVQGVKRMHQRPQEALFNALRELGYCIDSVNDKLPATVHGNGPRAGTCCVSIAESSQFASALLLCAKVGGWRVNVVGENAEESPYVAMTTQLIEKFPKCGGEFQIEPDASSGSYFVGAGWLLSLGDATQSSVRVTSWPTSGWQIDAVFSKTRVAFVQRISRRNDLGDSIMTAIALAPFEEGAGPQVFVDLERLRLQECDRVEAIRSELTRCGAKVVEEDDTLEVFPSRLHGAEIETYHDHRMAMCFAILGLKVSGIKIKNPACVKKSFPNFFQKLAAPPPHGLGATILDARTARALAHDELFAE
;
A
#
# COMPACT_ATOMS: atom_id res chain seq x y z
N MET A 1 22.73 -4.92 -10.93
CA MET A 1 22.05 -5.76 -11.94
C MET A 1 20.60 -5.87 -11.51
N PRO A 2 19.63 -5.89 -12.44
CA PRO A 2 18.23 -5.96 -12.06
C PRO A 2 17.93 -7.30 -11.37
N LEU A 3 17.00 -7.26 -10.42
CA LEU A 3 16.46 -8.44 -9.74
C LEU A 3 16.00 -9.49 -10.78
N PRO A 4 16.41 -10.77 -10.69
CA PRO A 4 15.99 -11.79 -11.65
C PRO A 4 14.47 -11.99 -11.68
N ASP A 5 13.94 -12.41 -12.83
CA ASP A 5 12.50 -12.67 -13.01
C ASP A 5 11.96 -13.85 -12.18
N LEU A 6 12.84 -14.69 -11.63
CA LEU A 6 12.49 -15.81 -10.77
C LEU A 6 13.56 -15.98 -9.69
N ILE A 7 13.18 -15.81 -8.42
CA ILE A 7 14.07 -16.01 -7.28
C ILE A 7 13.58 -17.13 -6.37
N GLU A 8 14.49 -17.81 -5.69
CA GLU A 8 14.18 -18.80 -4.66
C GLU A 8 14.61 -18.28 -3.29
N ILE A 9 13.71 -18.40 -2.31
CA ILE A 9 14.04 -18.09 -0.90
C ILE A 9 14.47 -19.40 -0.24
N VAL A 10 15.70 -19.44 0.26
CA VAL A 10 16.22 -20.59 0.99
C VAL A 10 15.77 -20.51 2.45
N PRO A 11 15.20 -21.59 3.03
CA PRO A 11 14.79 -21.60 4.43
C PRO A 11 15.93 -21.27 5.38
N LEU A 12 15.59 -20.59 6.47
CA LEU A 12 16.52 -20.29 7.55
C LEU A 12 16.68 -21.52 8.45
N GLU A 13 17.90 -22.02 8.57
CA GLU A 13 18.23 -23.17 9.41
C GLU A 13 18.62 -22.78 10.85
N LYS A 14 18.97 -21.51 11.06
CA LYS A 14 19.46 -20.98 12.34
C LYS A 14 18.47 -19.99 12.94
N PRO A 15 18.41 -19.89 14.27
CA PRO A 15 17.61 -18.87 14.92
C PRO A 15 18.07 -17.46 14.54
N VAL A 16 17.12 -16.52 14.47
CA VAL A 16 17.36 -15.14 14.02
C VAL A 16 17.05 -14.14 15.13
N LEU A 17 18.03 -13.28 15.44
CA LEU A 17 17.86 -12.13 16.33
C LEU A 17 18.03 -10.85 15.50
N ALA A 18 16.91 -10.22 15.12
CA ALA A 18 16.91 -9.09 14.20
C ALA A 18 16.04 -7.92 14.66
N GLU A 19 16.48 -6.72 14.34
CA GLU A 19 15.79 -5.45 14.49
C GLU A 19 15.73 -4.77 13.12
N ILE A 20 14.53 -4.82 12.52
CA ILE A 20 14.28 -4.45 11.13
C ILE A 20 13.68 -3.05 11.08
N THR A 21 14.33 -2.15 10.34
CA THR A 21 13.69 -0.91 9.90
C THR A 21 12.84 -1.19 8.67
N VAL A 22 11.63 -0.63 8.64
CA VAL A 22 10.76 -0.64 7.46
C VAL A 22 10.52 0.79 7.00
N PRO A 23 10.33 1.01 5.68
CA PRO A 23 10.18 2.36 5.16
C PRO A 23 8.85 2.98 5.60
N GLY A 24 8.69 4.27 5.32
CA GLY A 24 7.51 5.05 5.68
C GLY A 24 6.22 4.46 5.10
N SER A 25 5.08 4.80 5.72
CA SER A 25 3.79 4.36 5.21
C SER A 25 3.46 5.01 3.89
N LYS A 26 3.19 4.19 2.87
CA LYS A 26 2.71 4.64 1.56
C LYS A 26 1.42 5.45 1.69
N SER A 27 0.51 4.96 2.53
CA SER A 27 -0.81 5.54 2.74
C SER A 27 -0.75 6.92 3.40
N ILE A 28 0.19 7.10 4.35
CA ILE A 28 0.42 8.39 5.00
C ILE A 28 1.18 9.31 4.05
N THR A 29 2.25 8.83 3.39
CA THR A 29 3.07 9.62 2.45
C THR A 29 2.20 10.27 1.36
N ASN A 30 1.36 9.50 0.67
CA ASN A 30 0.52 10.05 -0.40
C ASN A 30 -0.57 11.01 0.09
N ARG A 31 -1.04 10.90 1.35
CA ARG A 31 -1.95 11.89 1.95
C ARG A 31 -1.21 13.16 2.33
N ALA A 32 -0.04 13.02 2.96
CA ALA A 32 0.83 14.11 3.37
C ALA A 32 1.27 14.95 2.17
N LEU A 33 1.58 14.34 1.01
CA LEU A 33 1.92 15.05 -0.23
C LEU A 33 0.77 15.96 -0.70
N ILE A 34 -0.47 15.48 -0.67
CA ILE A 34 -1.65 16.28 -1.04
C ILE A 34 -1.88 17.41 -0.02
N LEU A 35 -1.79 17.11 1.28
CA LEU A 35 -1.96 18.12 2.33
C LEU A 35 -0.87 19.20 2.26
N ALA A 36 0.38 18.82 1.97
CA ALA A 36 1.49 19.75 1.80
C ALA A 36 1.29 20.66 0.58
N ALA A 37 0.81 20.13 -0.54
CA ALA A 37 0.50 20.93 -1.73
C ALA A 37 -0.64 21.94 -1.47
N LEU A 38 -1.63 21.56 -0.67
CA LEU A 38 -2.77 22.41 -0.29
C LEU A 38 -2.47 23.39 0.85
N ALA A 39 -1.44 23.14 1.66
CA ALA A 39 -1.02 24.02 2.74
C ALA A 39 -0.46 25.36 2.22
N GLU A 40 -0.36 26.36 3.08
CA GLU A 40 0.35 27.61 2.76
C GLU A 40 1.81 27.51 3.23
N GLY A 41 2.77 27.73 2.33
CA GLY A 41 4.19 27.71 2.66
C GLY A 41 4.85 26.35 2.53
N GLU A 42 6.11 26.27 2.94
CA GLU A 42 6.97 25.09 2.75
C GLU A 42 6.73 24.03 3.84
N THR A 43 6.49 22.79 3.41
CA THR A 43 6.35 21.64 4.32
C THR A 43 7.40 20.58 4.03
N THR A 44 8.12 20.16 5.06
CA THR A 44 9.12 19.08 5.00
C THR A 44 8.54 17.78 5.54
N LEU A 45 8.42 16.78 4.67
CA LEU A 45 8.00 15.43 5.00
C LEU A 45 9.23 14.56 5.26
N ARG A 46 9.41 14.08 6.50
CA ARG A 46 10.52 13.21 6.89
C ARG A 46 10.10 11.75 6.91
N GLY A 47 11.01 10.83 6.57
CA GLY A 47 10.71 9.39 6.50
C GLY A 47 9.68 9.03 5.43
N ALA A 48 9.50 9.88 4.41
CA ALA A 48 8.51 9.65 3.36
C ALA A 48 8.95 8.49 2.46
N LEU A 49 8.06 7.53 2.22
CA LEU A 49 8.38 6.38 1.38
C LEU A 49 8.73 6.83 -0.04
N TRP A 50 9.78 6.25 -0.61
CA TRP A 50 10.16 6.38 -2.00
C TRP A 50 9.96 5.04 -2.71
N SER A 51 8.83 4.94 -3.40
CA SER A 51 8.35 3.76 -4.11
C SER A 51 7.66 4.21 -5.39
N GLU A 52 7.34 3.29 -6.30
CA GLU A 52 6.63 3.63 -7.55
C GLU A 52 5.37 4.48 -7.28
N ASP A 53 4.55 4.10 -6.29
CA ASP A 53 3.29 4.81 -6.00
C ASP A 53 3.50 6.24 -5.46
N THR A 54 4.59 6.50 -4.72
CA THR A 54 4.88 7.82 -4.14
C THR A 54 5.65 8.70 -5.12
N GLN A 55 6.49 8.09 -5.97
CA GLN A 55 7.11 8.76 -7.11
C GLN A 55 6.06 9.29 -8.08
N VAL A 56 5.07 8.45 -8.44
CA VAL A 56 3.94 8.86 -9.29
C VAL A 56 3.17 10.03 -8.68
N MET A 57 2.97 10.06 -7.36
CA MET A 57 2.31 11.19 -6.69
C MET A 57 3.17 12.47 -6.80
N VAL A 58 4.47 12.38 -6.53
CA VAL A 58 5.41 13.51 -6.65
C VAL A 58 5.47 14.03 -8.08
N GLU A 59 5.54 13.15 -9.07
CA GLU A 59 5.51 13.50 -10.49
C GLU A 59 4.20 14.17 -10.88
N GLY A 60 3.06 13.67 -10.38
CA GLY A 60 1.76 14.30 -10.57
C GLY A 60 1.73 15.74 -10.01
N LEU A 61 2.24 15.96 -8.80
CA LEU A 61 2.34 17.31 -8.22
C LEU A 61 3.30 18.21 -9.01
N ARG A 62 4.45 17.71 -9.46
CA ARG A 62 5.39 18.45 -10.32
C ARG A 62 4.77 18.79 -11.67
N ALA A 63 4.01 17.88 -12.28
CA ALA A 63 3.29 18.13 -13.53
C ALA A 63 2.24 19.25 -13.37
N LEU A 64 1.58 19.30 -12.20
CA LEU A 64 0.69 20.38 -11.80
C LEU A 64 1.40 21.71 -11.50
N GLY A 65 2.73 21.73 -11.50
CA GLY A 65 3.56 22.92 -11.32
C GLY A 65 3.94 23.22 -9.87
N PHE A 66 3.74 22.29 -8.94
CA PHE A 66 4.23 22.46 -7.57
C PHE A 66 5.75 22.27 -7.51
N GLU A 67 6.43 23.09 -6.70
CA GLU A 67 7.84 22.87 -6.37
C GLU A 67 7.92 21.76 -5.33
N VAL A 68 8.53 20.64 -5.74
CA VAL A 68 8.72 19.45 -4.89
C VAL A 68 10.20 19.03 -4.96
N GLU A 69 10.93 19.26 -3.88
CA GLU A 69 12.31 18.82 -3.72
C GLU A 69 12.34 17.47 -3.01
N VAL A 70 13.27 16.60 -3.41
CA VAL A 70 13.40 15.24 -2.89
C VAL A 70 14.87 15.00 -2.58
N ALA A 71 15.16 14.74 -1.32
CA ALA A 71 16.50 14.40 -0.83
C ALA A 71 16.50 13.00 -0.20
N GLU A 72 17.66 12.33 -0.26
CA GLU A 72 17.85 11.03 0.39
C GLU A 72 17.62 11.12 1.90
N ASP A 73 16.99 10.10 2.47
CA ASP A 73 16.88 9.96 3.91
C ASP A 73 18.10 9.17 4.43
N PRO A 74 18.85 9.70 5.41
CA PRO A 74 20.05 9.03 5.90
C PRO A 74 19.76 7.80 6.77
N GLN A 75 18.52 7.61 7.25
CA GLN A 75 18.16 6.55 8.19
C GLN A 75 17.58 5.31 7.50
N GLU A 76 16.92 5.47 6.35
CA GLU A 76 16.35 4.35 5.59
C GLU A 76 16.43 4.62 4.09
N PHE A 77 17.07 3.71 3.35
CA PHE A 77 17.38 3.88 1.93
C PHE A 77 16.15 4.11 1.04
N CYS A 78 15.02 3.48 1.39
CA CYS A 78 13.75 3.64 0.69
C CYS A 78 12.90 4.80 1.21
N ASN A 79 13.43 5.65 2.10
CA ASN A 79 12.79 6.89 2.52
C ASN A 79 13.44 8.11 1.85
N ARG A 80 12.72 9.22 1.86
CA ARG A 80 13.19 10.53 1.43
C ARG A 80 12.77 11.60 2.43
N THR A 81 13.53 12.68 2.46
CA THR A 81 13.03 13.97 2.92
C THR A 81 12.44 14.68 1.71
N ILE A 82 11.12 14.93 1.72
CA ILE A 82 10.42 15.58 0.62
C ILE A 82 9.95 16.96 1.08
N ILE A 83 10.39 18.01 0.38
CA ILE A 83 10.00 19.38 0.67
C ILE A 83 9.01 19.82 -0.40
N VAL A 84 7.82 20.26 0.02
CA VAL A 84 6.76 20.72 -0.88
C VAL A 84 6.44 22.17 -0.55
N ARG A 85 6.53 23.05 -1.56
CA ARG A 85 6.01 24.42 -1.43
C ARG A 85 4.51 24.43 -1.70
N GLY A 86 3.74 24.49 -0.62
CA GLY A 86 2.29 24.63 -0.66
C GLY A 86 1.86 26.04 -1.09
N LEU A 87 0.79 26.11 -1.89
CA LEU A 87 0.28 27.36 -2.47
C LEU A 87 -1.09 27.77 -1.91
N GLY A 88 -1.42 27.36 -0.69
CA GLY A 88 -2.65 27.76 0.01
C GLY A 88 -3.92 27.34 -0.71
N GLY A 89 -3.92 26.17 -1.35
CA GLY A 89 -5.05 25.63 -2.11
C GLY A 89 -5.10 26.01 -3.59
N LYS A 90 -4.17 26.85 -4.08
CA LYS A 90 -4.03 27.15 -5.51
C LYS A 90 -3.33 26.00 -6.24
N ILE A 91 -3.95 25.45 -7.29
CA ILE A 91 -3.29 24.52 -8.21
C ILE A 91 -2.56 25.34 -9.29
N PRO A 92 -1.22 25.23 -9.42
CA PRO A 92 -0.43 26.18 -10.21
C PRO A 92 -0.65 26.12 -11.72
N ARG A 93 -0.86 24.93 -12.29
CA ARG A 93 -0.95 24.71 -13.74
C ARG A 93 -2.22 23.96 -14.12
N GLY A 94 -2.75 24.27 -15.31
CA GLY A 94 -3.82 23.55 -15.99
C GLY A 94 -3.65 23.62 -17.50
N GLY A 95 -4.25 22.67 -18.22
CA GLY A 95 -4.26 22.63 -19.68
C GLY A 95 -5.45 23.37 -20.29
N THR A 96 -5.60 23.25 -21.60
CA THR A 96 -6.74 23.76 -22.38
C THR A 96 -7.60 22.61 -22.89
N LEU A 97 -8.76 22.90 -23.49
CA LEU A 97 -9.62 21.86 -24.04
C LEU A 97 -8.95 21.11 -25.21
N GLU A 98 -8.20 21.84 -26.04
CA GLU A 98 -7.45 21.29 -27.18
C GLU A 98 -6.16 20.59 -26.75
N ALA A 99 -5.57 21.01 -25.63
CA ALA A 99 -4.37 20.42 -25.05
C ALA A 99 -4.49 20.29 -23.51
N PRO A 100 -5.18 19.24 -23.02
CA PRO A 100 -5.26 18.95 -21.59
C PRO A 100 -3.88 18.75 -20.96
N LEU A 101 -3.75 19.08 -19.67
CA LEU A 101 -2.56 18.73 -18.92
C LEU A 101 -2.61 17.22 -18.58
N GLU A 102 -1.64 16.48 -19.08
CA GLU A 102 -1.54 15.04 -18.85
C GLU A 102 -1.04 14.72 -17.44
N ILE A 103 -1.76 13.84 -16.75
CA ILE A 103 -1.37 13.30 -15.44
C ILE A 103 -1.37 11.78 -15.55
N PHE A 104 -0.17 11.22 -15.64
CA PHE A 104 0.02 9.77 -15.66
C PHE A 104 0.11 9.23 -14.24
N VAL A 105 -0.79 8.33 -13.87
CA VAL A 105 -0.92 7.76 -12.51
C VAL A 105 -0.51 6.29 -12.42
N GLY A 106 0.09 5.73 -13.48
CA GLY A 106 0.55 4.33 -13.51
C GLY A 106 -0.55 3.34 -13.07
N ASN A 107 -0.21 2.45 -12.13
CA ASN A 107 -1.19 1.64 -11.39
C ASN A 107 -1.36 2.11 -9.92
N ALA A 108 -1.00 3.35 -9.62
CA ALA A 108 -1.03 3.92 -8.28
C ALA A 108 -2.45 4.35 -7.91
N GLY A 109 -3.07 3.56 -7.02
CA GLY A 109 -4.47 3.74 -6.65
C GLY A 109 -4.75 5.13 -6.08
N THR A 110 -3.95 5.51 -5.08
CA THR A 110 -4.06 6.77 -4.37
C THR A 110 -3.78 7.98 -5.25
N ALA A 111 -2.75 7.95 -6.09
CA ALA A 111 -2.47 9.02 -7.06
C ALA A 111 -3.66 9.25 -8.00
N ALA A 112 -4.22 8.18 -8.58
CA ALA A 112 -5.39 8.26 -9.45
C ALA A 112 -6.58 8.98 -8.79
N ARG A 113 -6.92 8.64 -7.54
CA ARG A 113 -8.09 9.22 -6.86
C ARG A 113 -7.80 10.60 -6.30
N PHE A 114 -6.66 10.77 -5.63
CA PHE A 114 -6.34 12.02 -4.93
C PHE A 114 -6.03 13.14 -5.91
N LEU A 115 -5.26 12.87 -6.99
CA LEU A 115 -4.99 13.89 -8.00
C LEU A 115 -6.26 14.26 -8.78
N THR A 116 -7.17 13.31 -9.05
CA THR A 116 -8.48 13.62 -9.67
C THR A 116 -9.27 14.62 -8.83
N ALA A 117 -9.39 14.40 -7.52
CA ALA A 117 -10.07 15.34 -6.64
C ALA A 117 -9.32 16.68 -6.52
N LEU A 118 -7.99 16.65 -6.46
CA LEU A 118 -7.14 17.83 -6.36
C LEU A 118 -7.32 18.77 -7.55
N VAL A 119 -7.33 18.24 -8.78
CA VAL A 119 -7.38 19.07 -9.99
C VAL A 119 -8.74 19.72 -10.24
N CYS A 120 -9.81 19.23 -9.60
CA CYS A 120 -11.09 19.95 -9.58
C CYS A 120 -10.94 21.36 -8.96
N LEU A 121 -10.04 21.53 -8.00
CA LEU A 121 -9.74 22.82 -7.36
C LEU A 121 -8.89 23.75 -8.25
N GLY A 122 -8.32 23.23 -9.33
CA GLY A 122 -7.52 24.00 -10.28
C GLY A 122 -8.36 24.73 -11.31
N ASN A 123 -7.69 25.48 -12.20
CA ASN A 123 -8.31 26.15 -13.33
C ASN A 123 -7.67 25.61 -14.62
N GLY A 124 -8.44 24.90 -15.44
CA GLY A 124 -7.99 24.30 -16.70
C GLY A 124 -8.47 22.87 -16.89
N ILE A 125 -7.99 22.23 -17.95
CA ILE A 125 -8.38 20.87 -18.33
C ILE A 125 -7.24 19.90 -18.01
N TYR A 126 -7.59 18.77 -17.41
CA TYR A 126 -6.65 17.75 -16.94
C TYR A 126 -7.07 16.39 -17.48
N ARG A 127 -6.14 15.61 -18.03
CA ARG A 127 -6.39 14.22 -18.43
C ARG A 127 -5.64 13.29 -17.50
N VAL A 128 -6.38 12.58 -16.66
CA VAL A 128 -5.84 11.58 -15.73
C VAL A 128 -5.90 10.21 -16.41
N GLN A 129 -4.77 9.53 -16.49
CA GLN A 129 -4.68 8.21 -17.15
C GLN A 129 -3.60 7.32 -16.55
N GLY A 130 -3.68 6.02 -16.75
CA GLY A 130 -2.73 5.06 -16.19
C GLY A 130 -2.47 3.89 -17.13
N VAL A 131 -1.99 2.79 -16.56
CA VAL A 131 -1.83 1.53 -17.31
C VAL A 131 -3.19 0.84 -17.52
N LYS A 132 -3.24 -0.14 -18.44
CA LYS A 132 -4.47 -0.90 -18.75
C LYS A 132 -5.20 -1.44 -17.51
N ARG A 133 -4.46 -1.93 -16.51
CA ARG A 133 -5.06 -2.40 -15.24
C ARG A 133 -5.74 -1.27 -14.47
N MET A 134 -5.17 -0.07 -14.44
CA MET A 134 -5.79 1.09 -13.78
C MET A 134 -7.13 1.48 -14.42
N HIS A 135 -7.27 1.30 -15.74
CA HIS A 135 -8.52 1.57 -16.46
C HIS A 135 -9.65 0.57 -16.14
N GLN A 136 -9.35 -0.51 -15.42
CA GLN A 136 -10.35 -1.47 -14.97
C GLN A 136 -10.80 -1.21 -13.53
N ARG A 137 -9.99 -0.49 -12.75
CA ARG A 137 -10.22 -0.23 -11.33
C ARG A 137 -11.33 0.81 -11.13
N PRO A 138 -12.12 0.72 -10.05
CA PRO A 138 -13.29 1.56 -9.85
C PRO A 138 -12.91 3.03 -9.63
N GLN A 139 -13.68 3.95 -10.23
CA GLN A 139 -13.63 5.40 -10.00
C GLN A 139 -15.03 6.02 -9.86
N GLU A 140 -16.08 5.25 -10.13
CA GLU A 140 -17.45 5.72 -10.31
C GLU A 140 -17.97 6.52 -9.13
N ALA A 141 -17.89 5.97 -7.91
CA ALA A 141 -18.36 6.68 -6.72
C ALA A 141 -17.63 8.02 -6.50
N LEU A 142 -16.35 8.14 -6.86
CA LEU A 142 -15.62 9.41 -6.80
C LEU A 142 -16.10 10.38 -7.87
N PHE A 143 -16.24 9.93 -9.12
CA PHE A 143 -16.67 10.79 -10.22
C PHE A 143 -18.08 11.31 -10.01
N ASN A 144 -18.99 10.46 -9.52
CA ASN A 144 -20.36 10.86 -9.20
C ASN A 144 -20.39 11.89 -8.07
N ALA A 145 -19.62 11.68 -6.99
CA ALA A 145 -19.52 12.66 -5.91
C ALA A 145 -18.95 14.02 -6.39
N LEU A 146 -17.94 14.01 -7.26
CA LEU A 146 -17.39 15.23 -7.85
C LEU A 146 -18.39 15.93 -8.79
N ARG A 147 -19.21 15.17 -9.53
CA ARG A 147 -20.32 15.72 -10.34
C ARG A 147 -21.43 16.32 -9.47
N GLU A 148 -21.75 15.72 -8.33
CA GLU A 148 -22.68 16.31 -7.33
C GLU A 148 -22.16 17.64 -6.78
N LEU A 149 -20.84 17.77 -6.60
CA LEU A 149 -20.19 19.04 -6.26
C LEU A 149 -20.18 20.05 -7.44
N GLY A 150 -20.66 19.65 -8.61
CA GLY A 150 -20.82 20.50 -9.78
C GLY A 150 -19.58 20.60 -10.68
N TYR A 151 -18.64 19.66 -10.59
CA TYR A 151 -17.53 19.53 -11.53
C TYR A 151 -17.91 18.69 -12.75
N CYS A 152 -17.28 18.96 -13.89
CA CYS A 152 -17.45 18.17 -15.10
C CYS A 152 -16.29 17.18 -15.23
N ILE A 153 -16.64 15.89 -15.41
CA ILE A 153 -15.71 14.78 -15.58
C ILE A 153 -16.19 13.92 -16.73
N ASP A 154 -15.47 13.98 -17.85
CA ASP A 154 -15.72 13.18 -19.04
C ASP A 154 -14.92 11.88 -18.97
N SER A 155 -15.62 10.75 -19.01
CA SER A 155 -14.99 9.44 -18.98
C SER A 155 -15.88 8.38 -19.61
N VAL A 156 -15.30 7.25 -20.02
CA VAL A 156 -16.06 6.11 -20.51
C VAL A 156 -16.35 5.18 -19.34
N ASN A 157 -17.64 4.92 -19.07
CA ASN A 157 -18.13 4.04 -18.00
C ASN A 157 -17.56 4.37 -16.61
N ASP A 158 -17.32 5.66 -16.34
CA ASP A 158 -16.77 6.14 -15.08
C ASP A 158 -15.46 5.46 -14.64
N LYS A 159 -14.58 5.25 -15.63
CA LYS A 159 -13.21 4.74 -15.43
C LYS A 159 -12.18 5.67 -16.03
N LEU A 160 -10.92 5.48 -15.64
CA LEU A 160 -9.81 6.12 -16.32
C LEU A 160 -9.60 5.50 -17.72
N PRO A 161 -9.11 6.25 -18.72
CA PRO A 161 -8.73 7.66 -18.65
C PRO A 161 -9.94 8.60 -18.51
N ALA A 162 -9.78 9.69 -17.76
CA ALA A 162 -10.84 10.68 -17.55
C ALA A 162 -10.31 12.10 -17.77
N THR A 163 -11.13 12.95 -18.37
CA THR A 163 -10.87 14.39 -18.54
C THR A 163 -11.64 15.15 -17.47
N VAL A 164 -10.91 15.88 -16.62
CA VAL A 164 -11.46 16.67 -15.52
C VAL A 164 -11.38 18.15 -15.89
N HIS A 165 -12.51 18.84 -15.79
CA HIS A 165 -12.59 20.29 -16.01
C HIS A 165 -12.47 21.00 -14.66
N GLY A 166 -11.26 21.45 -14.34
CA GLY A 166 -11.00 22.26 -13.16
C GLY A 166 -11.51 23.68 -13.36
N ASN A 167 -12.44 24.11 -12.51
CA ASN A 167 -13.07 25.44 -12.57
C ASN A 167 -12.98 26.17 -11.21
N GLY A 168 -11.96 25.82 -10.42
CA GLY A 168 -11.70 26.37 -9.10
C GLY A 168 -12.58 25.76 -7.99
N PRO A 169 -12.30 26.12 -6.73
CA PRO A 169 -13.08 25.65 -5.58
C PRO A 169 -14.57 26.00 -5.68
N ARG A 170 -15.43 24.99 -5.53
CA ARG A 170 -16.88 25.14 -5.49
C ARG A 170 -17.46 24.50 -4.24
N ALA A 171 -18.01 25.33 -3.36
CA ALA A 171 -18.67 24.85 -2.15
C ALA A 171 -19.92 24.04 -2.51
N GLY A 172 -20.12 22.93 -1.81
CA GLY A 172 -21.19 21.99 -2.10
C GLY A 172 -21.24 20.81 -1.13
N THR A 173 -22.23 19.96 -1.32
CA THR A 173 -22.39 18.71 -0.56
C THR A 173 -22.42 17.56 -1.54
N CYS A 174 -21.78 16.45 -1.19
CA CYS A 174 -21.87 15.21 -1.96
C CYS A 174 -21.98 14.00 -1.04
N CYS A 175 -22.46 12.90 -1.59
CA CYS A 175 -22.43 11.57 -0.98
C CYS A 175 -21.40 10.70 -1.70
N VAL A 176 -20.63 9.91 -0.95
CA VAL A 176 -19.63 9.01 -1.53
C VAL A 176 -19.66 7.65 -0.83
N SER A 177 -19.85 6.59 -1.62
CA SER A 177 -19.79 5.22 -1.12
C SER A 177 -18.35 4.76 -0.92
N ILE A 178 -18.09 4.05 0.17
CA ILE A 178 -16.79 3.42 0.45
C ILE A 178 -16.75 1.92 0.14
N ALA A 179 -17.85 1.35 -0.35
CA ALA A 179 -18.00 -0.10 -0.57
C ALA A 179 -16.87 -0.66 -1.46
N GLU A 180 -16.61 -0.02 -2.60
CA GLU A 180 -15.53 -0.46 -3.50
C GLU A 180 -14.15 0.07 -3.07
N SER A 181 -14.08 1.29 -2.52
CA SER A 181 -12.82 1.89 -2.10
C SER A 181 -12.98 3.07 -1.15
N SER A 182 -12.36 2.98 0.03
CA SER A 182 -12.20 4.11 0.95
C SER A 182 -11.37 5.28 0.38
N GLN A 183 -10.62 5.05 -0.71
CA GLN A 183 -9.80 6.10 -1.33
C GLN A 183 -10.67 7.22 -1.94
N PHE A 184 -11.93 6.94 -2.30
CA PHE A 184 -12.85 7.95 -2.84
C PHE A 184 -13.20 8.99 -1.78
N ALA A 185 -13.65 8.53 -0.61
CA ALA A 185 -13.90 9.40 0.54
C ALA A 185 -12.63 10.14 0.98
N SER A 186 -11.48 9.44 1.06
CA SER A 186 -10.21 10.09 1.39
C SER A 186 -9.83 11.21 0.40
N ALA A 187 -10.00 10.99 -0.91
CA ALA A 187 -9.68 12.00 -1.92
C ALA A 187 -10.49 13.29 -1.72
N LEU A 188 -11.79 13.14 -1.48
CA LEU A 188 -12.71 14.24 -1.24
C LEU A 188 -12.38 14.96 0.07
N LEU A 189 -12.15 14.22 1.16
CA LEU A 189 -11.84 14.79 2.48
C LEU A 189 -10.53 15.59 2.49
N LEU A 190 -9.48 15.10 1.82
CA LEU A 190 -8.20 15.82 1.70
C LEU A 190 -8.38 17.20 1.05
N CYS A 191 -9.29 17.31 0.09
CA CYS A 191 -9.56 18.53 -0.67
C CYS A 191 -10.70 19.37 -0.06
N ALA A 192 -11.47 18.82 0.90
CA ALA A 192 -12.75 19.36 1.34
C ALA A 192 -12.64 20.79 1.90
N LYS A 193 -11.60 21.08 2.69
CA LYS A 193 -11.39 22.42 3.25
C LYS A 193 -11.21 23.49 2.17
N VAL A 194 -10.38 23.21 1.16
CA VAL A 194 -10.11 24.14 0.07
C VAL A 194 -11.30 24.23 -0.87
N GLY A 195 -11.93 23.10 -1.18
CA GLY A 195 -13.13 23.03 -2.02
C GLY A 195 -14.39 23.62 -1.40
N GLY A 196 -14.45 23.77 -0.08
CA GLY A 196 -15.69 24.08 0.64
C GLY A 196 -16.70 22.93 0.60
N TRP A 197 -16.22 21.68 0.56
CA TRP A 197 -17.05 20.49 0.39
C TRP A 197 -17.51 19.94 1.73
N ARG A 198 -18.80 19.57 1.80
CA ARG A 198 -19.34 18.70 2.85
C ARG A 198 -19.47 17.30 2.27
N VAL A 199 -18.68 16.37 2.79
CA VAL A 199 -18.60 15.01 2.27
C VAL A 199 -19.36 14.08 3.20
N ASN A 200 -20.48 13.54 2.73
CA ASN A 200 -21.24 12.53 3.43
C ASN A 200 -20.74 11.15 2.99
N VAL A 201 -20.01 10.47 3.87
CA VAL A 201 -19.50 9.13 3.58
C VAL A 201 -20.62 8.13 3.85
N VAL A 202 -20.99 7.34 2.83
CA VAL A 202 -22.07 6.34 2.92
C VAL A 202 -21.52 4.92 2.76
N GLY A 203 -22.18 3.96 3.40
CA GLY A 203 -21.78 2.54 3.43
C GLY A 203 -21.82 1.98 4.84
N GLU A 204 -21.75 0.66 4.96
CA GLU A 204 -21.66 -0.01 6.26
C GLU A 204 -20.41 0.45 7.01
N ASN A 205 -20.59 0.88 8.26
CA ASN A 205 -19.53 1.38 9.14
C ASN A 205 -18.67 2.47 8.47
N ALA A 206 -19.29 3.35 7.67
CA ALA A 206 -18.61 4.45 7.00
C ALA A 206 -17.79 5.35 7.94
N GLU A 207 -18.30 5.56 9.16
CA GLU A 207 -17.65 6.33 10.22
C GLU A 207 -16.41 5.62 10.81
N GLU A 208 -16.33 4.29 10.68
CA GLU A 208 -15.27 3.45 11.27
C GLU A 208 -14.26 2.95 10.22
N SER A 209 -14.41 3.35 8.95
CA SER A 209 -13.49 2.93 7.90
C SER A 209 -12.05 3.38 8.22
N PRO A 210 -11.08 2.46 8.39
CA PRO A 210 -9.78 2.77 8.98
C PRO A 210 -8.97 3.77 8.15
N TYR A 211 -9.08 3.71 6.83
CA TYR A 211 -8.39 4.66 5.93
C TYR A 211 -9.08 6.03 5.86
N VAL A 212 -10.40 6.09 6.10
CA VAL A 212 -11.12 7.37 6.24
C VAL A 212 -10.74 8.01 7.57
N ALA A 213 -10.74 7.24 8.66
CA ALA A 213 -10.28 7.67 9.97
C ALA A 213 -8.82 8.16 9.94
N MET A 214 -7.91 7.44 9.28
CA MET A 214 -6.53 7.88 9.02
C MET A 214 -6.51 9.24 8.32
N THR A 215 -7.37 9.43 7.31
CA THR A 215 -7.41 10.69 6.55
C THR A 215 -7.84 11.86 7.43
N THR A 216 -8.91 11.69 8.19
CA THR A 216 -9.44 12.72 9.10
C THR A 216 -8.42 13.10 10.17
N GLN A 217 -7.79 12.11 10.81
CA GLN A 217 -6.76 12.34 11.82
C GLN A 217 -5.53 13.04 11.24
N LEU A 218 -5.09 12.65 10.05
CA LEU A 218 -3.99 13.33 9.36
C LEU A 218 -4.37 14.79 9.06
N ILE A 219 -5.55 15.07 8.50
CA ILE A 219 -6.01 16.45 8.23
C ILE A 219 -5.99 17.30 9.51
N GLU A 220 -6.38 16.74 10.66
CA GLU A 220 -6.38 17.44 11.94
C GLU A 220 -4.95 17.77 12.42
N LYS A 221 -4.03 16.80 12.33
CA LYS A 221 -2.66 16.91 12.86
C LYS A 221 -1.66 17.55 11.90
N PHE A 222 -1.97 17.62 10.61
CA PHE A 222 -1.04 18.11 9.59
C PHE A 222 -0.81 19.62 9.71
N PRO A 223 0.45 20.11 9.53
CA PRO A 223 0.75 21.53 9.57
C PRO A 223 0.00 22.32 8.49
N LYS A 224 -0.61 23.45 8.88
CA LYS A 224 -1.45 24.27 7.96
C LYS A 224 -0.68 25.40 7.27
N CYS A 225 0.39 25.89 7.88
CA CYS A 225 1.17 27.06 7.45
C CYS A 225 2.65 26.67 7.32
N GLY A 226 2.93 25.59 6.59
CA GLY A 226 4.26 25.00 6.48
C GLY A 226 4.74 24.36 7.78
N GLY A 227 5.96 23.82 7.76
CA GLY A 227 6.60 23.17 8.90
C GLY A 227 7.09 21.76 8.58
N GLU A 228 7.28 20.93 9.60
CA GLU A 228 7.74 19.55 9.43
C GLU A 228 6.65 18.54 9.79
N PHE A 229 6.61 17.41 9.07
CA PHE A 229 5.74 16.30 9.36
C PHE A 229 6.49 14.97 9.23
N GLN A 230 6.49 14.16 10.31
CA GLN A 230 7.14 12.85 10.33
C GLN A 230 6.16 11.78 9.84
N ILE A 231 6.56 11.04 8.80
CA ILE A 231 5.83 9.88 8.33
C ILE A 231 6.20 8.67 9.21
N GLU A 232 5.18 7.96 9.70
CA GLU A 232 5.38 6.72 10.45
C GLU A 232 5.81 5.57 9.53
N PRO A 233 6.57 4.58 10.02
CA PRO A 233 6.84 3.34 9.28
C PRO A 233 5.55 2.60 8.87
N ASP A 234 5.60 1.92 7.73
CA ASP A 234 4.44 1.22 7.17
C ASP A 234 4.10 -0.05 7.98
N ALA A 235 2.99 -0.03 8.70
CA ALA A 235 2.56 -1.18 9.51
C ALA A 235 2.25 -2.41 8.64
N SER A 236 1.66 -2.22 7.45
CA SER A 236 1.39 -3.33 6.53
C SER A 236 2.67 -4.03 6.09
N SER A 237 3.72 -3.27 5.76
CA SER A 237 5.03 -3.81 5.39
C SER A 237 5.79 -4.37 6.59
N GLY A 238 5.64 -3.76 7.76
CA GLY A 238 6.14 -4.28 9.03
C GLY A 238 5.55 -5.63 9.39
N SER A 239 4.30 -5.92 9.00
CA SER A 239 3.65 -7.21 9.28
C SER A 239 4.42 -8.40 8.73
N TYR A 240 5.14 -8.26 7.62
CA TYR A 240 5.95 -9.34 7.04
C TYR A 240 7.06 -9.80 7.99
N PHE A 241 7.73 -8.86 8.65
CA PHE A 241 8.83 -9.17 9.59
C PHE A 241 8.32 -9.59 10.96
N VAL A 242 7.21 -9.03 11.43
CA VAL A 242 6.52 -9.53 12.62
C VAL A 242 6.06 -10.98 12.39
N GLY A 243 5.47 -11.25 11.23
CA GLY A 243 5.05 -12.58 10.79
C GLY A 243 6.21 -13.55 10.63
N ALA A 244 7.34 -13.11 10.07
CA ALA A 244 8.57 -13.89 10.02
C ALA A 244 9.08 -14.25 11.42
N GLY A 245 9.06 -13.30 12.36
CA GLY A 245 9.42 -13.54 13.75
C GLY A 245 8.56 -14.63 14.39
N TRP A 246 7.25 -14.57 14.19
CA TRP A 246 6.34 -15.63 14.64
C TRP A 246 6.61 -16.97 13.96
N LEU A 247 6.75 -17.00 12.63
CA LEU A 247 6.98 -18.22 11.85
C LEU A 247 8.28 -18.93 12.24
N LEU A 248 9.34 -18.16 12.49
CA LEU A 248 10.66 -18.67 12.92
C LEU A 248 10.67 -19.07 14.40
N SER A 249 9.69 -18.62 15.19
CA SER A 249 9.52 -19.00 16.59
C SER A 249 8.77 -20.33 16.79
N LEU A 250 8.11 -20.85 15.74
CA LEU A 250 7.40 -22.13 15.78
C LEU A 250 8.35 -23.28 16.15
N GLY A 251 8.03 -23.98 17.25
CA GLY A 251 8.80 -25.07 17.84
C GLY A 251 9.65 -24.67 19.07
N ASP A 252 10.30 -23.49 19.05
CA ASP A 252 11.03 -22.95 20.21
C ASP A 252 11.08 -21.41 20.16
N ALA A 253 10.17 -20.78 20.90
CA ALA A 253 10.00 -19.34 20.91
C ALA A 253 11.16 -18.57 21.59
N THR A 254 12.12 -19.25 22.21
CA THR A 254 13.23 -18.61 22.93
C THR A 254 14.43 -18.32 22.05
N GLN A 255 14.51 -18.90 20.85
CA GLN A 255 15.72 -18.83 20.03
C GLN A 255 15.69 -17.75 18.96
N SER A 256 14.50 -17.39 18.44
CA SER A 256 14.33 -16.36 17.40
C SER A 256 13.54 -15.16 17.91
N SER A 257 14.02 -13.95 17.62
CA SER A 257 13.35 -12.68 17.92
C SER A 257 13.55 -11.72 16.75
N VAL A 258 12.50 -11.47 15.98
CA VAL A 258 12.47 -10.43 14.95
C VAL A 258 11.56 -9.31 15.42
N ARG A 259 12.10 -8.09 15.52
CA ARG A 259 11.35 -6.89 15.88
C ARG A 259 11.42 -5.87 14.76
N VAL A 260 10.35 -5.12 14.57
CA VAL A 260 10.35 -3.95 13.69
C VAL A 260 10.61 -2.71 14.54
N THR A 261 11.65 -1.95 14.22
CA THR A 261 12.02 -0.73 14.94
C THR A 261 11.04 0.40 14.63
N SER A 262 10.80 1.28 15.60
CA SER A 262 9.91 2.45 15.44
C SER A 262 8.48 2.09 14.99
N TRP A 263 7.96 0.94 15.48
CA TRP A 263 6.60 0.50 15.17
C TRP A 263 5.57 1.62 15.41
N PRO A 264 4.63 1.86 14.49
CA PRO A 264 3.68 2.96 14.61
C PRO A 264 2.80 2.85 15.87
N THR A 265 2.61 3.97 16.55
CA THR A 265 1.85 4.06 17.82
C THR A 265 0.76 5.12 17.82
N SER A 266 0.64 5.95 16.77
CA SER A 266 -0.40 6.98 16.67
C SER A 266 -1.84 6.44 16.64
N GLY A 267 -2.02 5.18 16.22
CA GLY A 267 -3.33 4.61 15.92
C GLY A 267 -3.86 4.97 14.53
N TRP A 268 -3.08 5.63 13.67
CA TRP A 268 -3.51 5.98 12.30
C TRP A 268 -3.59 4.78 11.37
N GLN A 269 -2.78 3.76 11.61
CA GLN A 269 -2.67 2.58 10.76
C GLN A 269 -3.35 1.39 11.44
N ILE A 270 -4.45 0.89 10.87
CA ILE A 270 -5.14 -0.30 11.39
C ILE A 270 -4.19 -1.50 11.56
N ASP A 271 -3.30 -1.69 10.59
CA ASP A 271 -2.34 -2.81 10.58
C ASP A 271 -1.32 -2.75 11.72
N ALA A 272 -1.23 -1.64 12.46
CA ALA A 272 -0.37 -1.54 13.64
C ALA A 272 -0.78 -2.55 14.73
N VAL A 273 -2.03 -3.04 14.71
CA VAL A 273 -2.50 -4.10 15.61
C VAL A 273 -1.84 -5.45 15.34
N PHE A 274 -1.29 -5.68 14.14
CA PHE A 274 -0.67 -6.96 13.76
C PHE A 274 0.44 -7.41 14.72
N SER A 275 1.18 -6.48 15.35
CA SER A 275 2.19 -6.80 16.35
C SER A 275 1.62 -7.32 17.68
N LYS A 276 0.33 -7.10 17.93
CA LYS A 276 -0.43 -7.59 19.08
C LYS A 276 -1.30 -8.79 18.72
N THR A 277 -1.71 -8.89 17.46
CA THR A 277 -2.43 -10.03 16.93
C THR A 277 -1.49 -11.23 16.91
N ARG A 278 -1.57 -12.07 17.95
CA ARG A 278 -1.09 -13.43 17.79
C ARG A 278 -2.06 -14.12 16.84
N VAL A 279 -1.72 -14.16 15.56
CA VAL A 279 -2.52 -14.80 14.49
C VAL A 279 -3.06 -16.17 14.96
N ALA A 280 -2.24 -16.88 15.75
CA ALA A 280 -2.57 -18.14 16.42
C ALA A 280 -3.80 -18.21 17.32
N PHE A 281 -4.37 -17.10 17.78
CA PHE A 281 -5.44 -17.13 18.77
C PHE A 281 -6.77 -16.55 18.26
N VAL A 282 -6.81 -16.06 17.02
CA VAL A 282 -8.00 -15.43 16.46
C VAL A 282 -8.56 -16.31 15.35
N GLN A 283 -9.61 -17.08 15.65
CA GLN A 283 -10.24 -17.97 14.68
C GLN A 283 -10.93 -17.23 13.52
N ARG A 284 -11.31 -15.96 13.71
CA ARG A 284 -11.98 -15.16 12.69
C ARG A 284 -11.40 -13.75 12.63
N ILE A 285 -10.85 -13.36 11.48
CA ILE A 285 -10.19 -12.07 11.26
C ILE A 285 -10.92 -11.32 10.15
N SER A 286 -11.43 -10.14 10.45
CA SER A 286 -12.07 -9.23 9.49
C SER A 286 -11.04 -8.31 8.84
N ARG A 287 -11.10 -8.23 7.52
CA ARG A 287 -10.32 -7.25 6.74
C ARG A 287 -10.76 -5.81 6.98
N ARG A 288 -12.01 -5.64 7.41
CA ARG A 288 -12.64 -4.34 7.63
C ARG A 288 -12.24 -3.77 8.99
N ASN A 289 -12.29 -4.62 10.01
CA ASN A 289 -12.24 -4.18 11.41
C ASN A 289 -10.94 -4.55 12.13
N ASP A 290 -10.26 -5.63 11.72
CA ASP A 290 -9.07 -6.12 12.42
C ASP A 290 -7.77 -5.77 11.69
N LEU A 291 -7.65 -6.17 10.41
CA LEU A 291 -6.44 -5.98 9.62
C LEU A 291 -6.79 -5.45 8.23
N GLY A 292 -6.24 -4.32 7.84
CA GLY A 292 -6.45 -3.71 6.52
C GLY A 292 -5.82 -4.51 5.39
N ASP A 293 -4.53 -4.33 5.16
CA ASP A 293 -3.83 -5.02 4.07
C ASP A 293 -2.87 -6.11 4.59
N SER A 294 -2.44 -6.02 5.85
CA SER A 294 -1.64 -7.08 6.51
C SER A 294 -2.41 -8.38 6.74
N ILE A 295 -3.73 -8.40 6.48
CA ILE A 295 -4.52 -9.63 6.48
C ILE A 295 -3.97 -10.67 5.50
N MET A 296 -3.37 -10.25 4.38
CA MET A 296 -2.71 -11.18 3.45
C MET A 296 -1.53 -11.90 4.10
N THR A 297 -0.78 -11.22 4.98
CA THR A 297 0.29 -11.84 5.76
C THR A 297 -0.28 -12.88 6.72
N ALA A 298 -1.41 -12.58 7.38
CA ALA A 298 -2.08 -13.55 8.25
C ALA A 298 -2.60 -14.78 7.48
N ILE A 299 -3.27 -14.58 6.33
CA ILE A 299 -3.74 -15.66 5.44
C ILE A 299 -2.58 -16.56 5.00
N ALA A 300 -1.46 -15.96 4.60
CA ALA A 300 -0.26 -16.67 4.17
C ALA A 300 0.37 -17.54 5.27
N LEU A 301 0.25 -17.10 6.52
CA LEU A 301 0.81 -17.78 7.70
C LEU A 301 -0.16 -18.79 8.33
N ALA A 302 -1.45 -18.67 8.05
CA ALA A 302 -2.50 -19.51 8.63
C ALA A 302 -2.30 -21.03 8.51
N PRO A 303 -1.69 -21.59 7.44
CA PRO A 303 -1.42 -23.02 7.37
C PRO A 303 -0.50 -23.57 8.47
N PHE A 304 0.29 -22.70 9.11
CA PHE A 304 1.23 -23.08 10.17
C PHE A 304 0.62 -23.10 11.57
N GLU A 305 -0.65 -22.70 11.71
CA GLU A 305 -1.28 -22.72 13.02
C GLU A 305 -1.48 -24.12 13.58
N GLU A 306 -1.35 -24.24 14.91
CA GLU A 306 -1.61 -25.46 15.64
C GLU A 306 -3.10 -25.50 16.04
N GLY A 307 -3.85 -26.47 15.53
CA GLY A 307 -5.27 -26.63 15.84
C GLY A 307 -5.99 -27.61 14.91
N ALA A 308 -7.22 -27.99 15.27
CA ALA A 308 -8.03 -28.92 14.47
C ALA A 308 -8.90 -28.22 13.39
N GLY A 309 -9.09 -26.90 13.48
CA GLY A 309 -10.02 -26.14 12.65
C GLY A 309 -9.33 -25.05 11.80
N PRO A 310 -10.03 -24.52 10.78
CA PRO A 310 -9.51 -23.44 9.96
C PRO A 310 -9.48 -22.10 10.70
N GLN A 311 -8.61 -21.20 10.25
CA GLN A 311 -8.80 -19.76 10.46
C GLN A 311 -9.70 -19.19 9.37
N VAL A 312 -10.61 -18.31 9.76
CA VAL A 312 -11.62 -17.72 8.88
C VAL A 312 -11.29 -16.24 8.65
N PHE A 313 -11.10 -15.85 7.40
CA PHE A 313 -10.81 -14.48 6.99
C PHE A 313 -12.00 -13.91 6.23
N VAL A 314 -12.54 -12.79 6.67
CA VAL A 314 -13.79 -12.23 6.12
C VAL A 314 -13.65 -10.78 5.68
N ASP A 315 -14.69 -10.28 5.02
CA ASP A 315 -14.76 -8.93 4.45
C ASP A 315 -13.69 -8.71 3.36
N LEU A 316 -13.42 -9.75 2.57
CA LEU A 316 -12.35 -9.78 1.58
C LEU A 316 -12.75 -9.16 0.24
N GLU A 317 -13.99 -8.68 0.07
CA GLU A 317 -14.56 -8.18 -1.19
C GLU A 317 -13.64 -7.15 -1.87
N ARG A 318 -13.07 -6.25 -1.06
CA ARG A 318 -12.24 -5.16 -1.55
C ARG A 318 -10.90 -5.66 -2.12
N LEU A 319 -10.36 -6.77 -1.60
CA LEU A 319 -9.08 -7.31 -2.05
C LEU A 319 -9.16 -7.80 -3.51
N ARG A 320 -10.35 -8.14 -4.01
CA ARG A 320 -10.58 -8.54 -5.41
C ARG A 320 -10.40 -7.40 -6.42
N LEU A 321 -10.60 -6.16 -5.97
CA LEU A 321 -10.65 -4.97 -6.84
C LEU A 321 -9.34 -4.16 -6.87
N GLN A 322 -8.26 -4.71 -6.32
CA GLN A 322 -6.99 -4.01 -6.11
C GLN A 322 -6.01 -4.24 -7.26
N GLU A 323 -4.72 -4.46 -6.99
CA GLU A 323 -3.70 -4.68 -8.02
C GLU A 323 -4.04 -5.89 -8.91
N CYS A 324 -4.46 -6.99 -8.31
CA CYS A 324 -5.09 -8.16 -8.93
C CYS A 324 -6.34 -8.57 -8.13
N ASP A 325 -6.97 -9.70 -8.48
CA ASP A 325 -7.88 -10.38 -7.54
C ASP A 325 -7.03 -11.10 -6.49
N ARG A 326 -6.78 -10.43 -5.36
CA ARG A 326 -5.89 -10.96 -4.30
C ARG A 326 -6.48 -12.17 -3.59
N VAL A 327 -7.80 -12.32 -3.56
CA VAL A 327 -8.47 -13.45 -2.89
C VAL A 327 -8.25 -14.71 -3.71
N GLU A 328 -8.54 -14.63 -5.01
CA GLU A 328 -8.27 -15.73 -5.94
C GLU A 328 -6.78 -16.06 -6.00
N ALA A 329 -5.91 -15.04 -6.08
CA ALA A 329 -4.47 -15.22 -6.17
C ALA A 329 -3.91 -15.92 -4.92
N ILE A 330 -4.17 -15.41 -3.71
CA ILE A 330 -3.60 -16.01 -2.49
C ILE A 330 -4.13 -17.42 -2.24
N ARG A 331 -5.42 -17.68 -2.54
CA ARG A 331 -5.98 -19.04 -2.49
C ARG A 331 -5.24 -19.96 -3.45
N SER A 332 -5.13 -19.56 -4.72
CA SER A 332 -4.55 -20.40 -5.77
C SER A 332 -3.09 -20.73 -5.49
N GLU A 333 -2.30 -19.75 -5.07
CA GLU A 333 -0.87 -19.95 -4.79
C GLU A 333 -0.65 -20.72 -3.47
N LEU A 334 -1.46 -20.51 -2.43
CA LEU A 334 -1.39 -21.33 -1.20
C LEU A 334 -1.81 -22.79 -1.46
N THR A 335 -2.87 -23.02 -2.24
CA THR A 335 -3.26 -24.38 -2.66
C THR A 335 -2.15 -25.04 -3.48
N ARG A 336 -1.43 -24.28 -4.32
CA ARG A 336 -0.25 -24.79 -5.04
C ARG A 336 0.89 -25.18 -4.10
N CYS A 337 1.01 -24.55 -2.94
CA CYS A 337 1.93 -24.95 -1.87
C CYS A 337 1.40 -26.12 -1.02
N GLY A 338 0.23 -26.69 -1.34
CA GLY A 338 -0.37 -27.81 -0.60
C GLY A 338 -1.31 -27.41 0.54
N ALA A 339 -1.63 -26.11 0.69
CA ALA A 339 -2.59 -25.68 1.70
C ALA A 339 -4.03 -26.06 1.32
N LYS A 340 -4.83 -26.52 2.29
CA LYS A 340 -6.28 -26.60 2.12
C LYS A 340 -6.90 -25.23 2.42
N VAL A 341 -7.43 -24.60 1.37
CA VAL A 341 -8.12 -23.31 1.44
C VAL A 341 -9.51 -23.46 0.83
N VAL A 342 -10.54 -23.08 1.56
CA VAL A 342 -11.93 -23.05 1.09
C VAL A 342 -12.35 -21.60 0.94
N GLU A 343 -12.98 -21.27 -0.19
CA GLU A 343 -13.50 -19.94 -0.48
C GLU A 343 -15.02 -20.04 -0.58
N GLU A 344 -15.72 -19.24 0.22
CA GLU A 344 -17.17 -19.05 0.16
C GLU A 344 -17.43 -17.54 0.16
N ASP A 345 -18.01 -17.02 -0.92
CA ASP A 345 -18.22 -15.59 -1.16
C ASP A 345 -16.93 -14.76 -0.93
N ASP A 346 -16.94 -13.81 0.01
CA ASP A 346 -15.80 -12.99 0.38
C ASP A 346 -15.14 -13.45 1.69
N THR A 347 -15.20 -14.77 1.93
CA THR A 347 -14.58 -15.46 3.06
C THR A 347 -13.58 -16.50 2.58
N LEU A 348 -12.41 -16.55 3.22
CA LEU A 348 -11.45 -17.65 3.08
C LEU A 348 -11.33 -18.40 4.40
N GLU A 349 -11.51 -19.71 4.35
CA GLU A 349 -11.15 -20.63 5.43
C GLU A 349 -9.82 -21.31 5.09
N VAL A 350 -8.78 -21.04 5.88
CA VAL A 350 -7.45 -21.62 5.70
C VAL A 350 -7.20 -22.65 6.79
N PHE A 351 -7.05 -23.91 6.39
CA PHE A 351 -6.82 -25.00 7.32
C PHE A 351 -5.32 -25.17 7.62
N PRO A 352 -4.96 -25.55 8.85
CA PRO A 352 -3.63 -26.08 9.15
C PRO A 352 -3.22 -27.13 8.12
N SER A 353 -2.07 -26.93 7.49
CA SER A 353 -1.64 -27.73 6.35
C SER A 353 -0.12 -27.89 6.33
N ARG A 354 0.36 -29.06 5.90
CA ARG A 354 1.78 -29.26 5.59
C ARG A 354 2.05 -28.68 4.20
N LEU A 355 2.91 -27.68 4.13
CA LEU A 355 3.25 -27.02 2.87
C LEU A 355 4.46 -27.65 2.17
N HIS A 356 4.54 -27.46 0.86
CA HIS A 356 5.68 -27.78 0.01
C HIS A 356 6.02 -26.61 -0.93
N GLY A 357 7.23 -26.66 -1.50
CA GLY A 357 7.69 -25.65 -2.46
C GLY A 357 6.84 -25.59 -3.73
N ALA A 358 6.76 -24.41 -4.31
CA ALA A 358 6.05 -24.12 -5.56
C ALA A 358 6.63 -22.87 -6.24
N GLU A 359 6.43 -22.76 -7.55
CA GLU A 359 6.56 -21.49 -8.26
C GLU A 359 5.30 -20.64 -8.08
N ILE A 360 5.49 -19.46 -7.52
CA ILE A 360 4.46 -18.50 -7.14
C ILE A 360 4.33 -17.44 -8.22
N GLU A 361 3.14 -17.31 -8.77
CA GLU A 361 2.78 -16.18 -9.63
C GLU A 361 2.44 -14.97 -8.75
N THR A 362 3.02 -13.80 -9.06
CA THR A 362 2.79 -12.60 -8.26
C THR A 362 1.65 -11.76 -8.79
N TYR A 363 1.19 -11.99 -10.03
CA TYR A 363 0.11 -11.23 -10.66
C TYR A 363 0.41 -9.71 -10.69
N HIS A 364 1.70 -9.37 -10.76
CA HIS A 364 2.22 -8.00 -10.61
C HIS A 364 1.85 -7.31 -9.29
N ASP A 365 1.60 -8.08 -8.23
CA ASP A 365 1.23 -7.61 -6.91
C ASP A 365 2.38 -7.80 -5.90
N HIS A 366 2.85 -6.68 -5.34
CA HIS A 366 3.91 -6.68 -4.33
C HIS A 366 3.57 -7.51 -3.09
N ARG A 367 2.28 -7.56 -2.69
CA ARG A 367 1.87 -8.29 -1.49
C ARG A 367 1.98 -9.79 -1.70
N MET A 368 1.65 -10.28 -2.90
CA MET A 368 1.86 -11.69 -3.25
C MET A 368 3.34 -12.06 -3.16
N ALA A 369 4.24 -11.26 -3.75
CA ALA A 369 5.67 -11.51 -3.65
C ALA A 369 6.16 -11.54 -2.20
N MET A 370 5.82 -10.54 -1.39
CA MET A 370 6.29 -10.44 -0.01
C MET A 370 5.71 -11.51 0.91
N CYS A 371 4.40 -11.81 0.82
CA CYS A 371 3.77 -12.88 1.60
C CYS A 371 4.48 -14.22 1.36
N PHE A 372 4.64 -14.63 0.11
CA PHE A 372 5.27 -15.91 -0.20
C PHE A 372 6.78 -15.93 0.05
N ALA A 373 7.45 -14.77 0.02
CA ALA A 373 8.83 -14.69 0.48
C ALA A 373 8.97 -15.02 1.97
N ILE A 374 8.03 -14.56 2.81
CA ILE A 374 8.01 -14.93 4.22
C ILE A 374 7.76 -16.43 4.40
N LEU A 375 6.84 -17.03 3.64
CA LEU A 375 6.67 -18.50 3.64
C LEU A 375 7.97 -19.24 3.29
N GLY A 376 8.72 -18.76 2.29
CA GLY A 376 9.98 -19.35 1.86
C GLY A 376 11.08 -19.38 2.92
N LEU A 377 10.98 -18.55 3.97
CA LEU A 377 11.89 -18.62 5.12
C LEU A 377 11.77 -19.94 5.91
N LYS A 378 10.67 -20.68 5.76
CA LYS A 378 10.44 -21.97 6.42
C LYS A 378 10.17 -23.11 5.42
N VAL A 379 9.54 -22.83 4.28
CA VAL A 379 9.18 -23.84 3.26
C VAL A 379 10.24 -23.89 2.17
N SER A 380 10.90 -25.04 2.04
CA SER A 380 11.89 -25.26 0.97
C SER A 380 11.24 -25.27 -0.41
N GLY A 381 11.91 -24.65 -1.40
CA GLY A 381 11.49 -24.66 -2.79
C GLY A 381 10.45 -23.61 -3.18
N ILE A 382 10.23 -22.58 -2.36
CA ILE A 382 9.37 -21.44 -2.74
C ILE A 382 10.12 -20.53 -3.71
N LYS A 383 9.59 -20.41 -4.92
CA LYS A 383 10.15 -19.60 -6.00
C LYS A 383 9.18 -18.51 -6.40
N ILE A 384 9.61 -17.26 -6.49
CA ILE A 384 8.74 -16.10 -6.70
C ILE A 384 8.99 -15.54 -8.10
N LYS A 385 7.94 -15.48 -8.93
CA LYS A 385 7.99 -14.85 -10.26
C LYS A 385 7.82 -13.34 -10.18
N ASN A 386 8.53 -12.61 -11.03
CA ASN A 386 8.49 -11.14 -11.08
C ASN A 386 8.64 -10.51 -9.67
N PRO A 387 9.70 -10.84 -8.92
CA PRO A 387 9.88 -10.31 -7.56
C PRO A 387 10.05 -8.78 -7.56
N ALA A 388 10.45 -8.17 -8.68
CA ALA A 388 10.61 -6.72 -8.80
C ALA A 388 9.31 -5.94 -8.58
N CYS A 389 8.13 -6.59 -8.60
CA CYS A 389 6.86 -5.92 -8.29
C CYS A 389 6.83 -5.29 -6.88
N VAL A 390 7.70 -5.71 -5.94
CA VAL A 390 7.83 -5.11 -4.60
C VAL A 390 8.19 -3.62 -4.62
N LYS A 391 8.78 -3.10 -5.70
CA LYS A 391 9.08 -1.66 -5.87
C LYS A 391 7.89 -0.72 -5.69
N LYS A 392 6.68 -1.26 -5.80
CA LYS A 392 5.44 -0.52 -5.58
C LYS A 392 5.29 0.00 -4.15
N SER A 393 5.86 -0.67 -3.16
CA SER A 393 5.75 -0.24 -1.75
C SER A 393 6.95 -0.55 -0.87
N PHE A 394 7.85 -1.44 -1.27
CA PHE A 394 9.02 -1.82 -0.48
C PHE A 394 10.20 -2.23 -1.38
N PRO A 395 10.84 -1.29 -2.09
CA PRO A 395 11.87 -1.59 -3.10
C PRO A 395 13.06 -2.42 -2.60
N ASN A 396 13.52 -2.19 -1.36
CA ASN A 396 14.60 -2.95 -0.74
C ASN A 396 14.13 -4.14 0.10
N PHE A 397 12.94 -4.69 -0.14
CA PHE A 397 12.40 -5.79 0.66
C PHE A 397 13.32 -7.02 0.69
N PHE A 398 13.78 -7.49 -0.47
CA PHE A 398 14.66 -8.66 -0.53
C PHE A 398 16.06 -8.38 0.02
N GLN A 399 16.53 -7.14 -0.07
CA GLN A 399 17.73 -6.67 0.63
C GLN A 399 17.58 -6.81 2.15
N LYS A 400 16.43 -6.46 2.73
CA LYS A 400 16.15 -6.63 4.17
C LYS A 400 16.08 -8.10 4.57
N LEU A 401 15.51 -8.97 3.73
CA LEU A 401 15.52 -10.42 3.99
C LEU A 401 16.95 -10.97 4.01
N ALA A 402 17.78 -10.58 3.03
CA ALA A 402 19.12 -11.15 2.86
C ALA A 402 20.19 -10.52 3.74
N ALA A 403 20.04 -9.26 4.15
CA ALA A 403 21.00 -8.59 5.03
C ALA A 403 21.22 -9.41 6.31
N PRO A 404 22.45 -9.47 6.84
CA PRO A 404 22.74 -10.27 8.03
C PRO A 404 22.07 -9.65 9.28
N PRO A 405 21.73 -10.47 10.28
CA PRO A 405 21.35 -9.98 11.59
C PRO A 405 22.45 -9.07 12.19
N PRO A 406 22.08 -8.01 12.95
CA PRO A 406 20.74 -7.71 13.41
C PRO A 406 19.88 -6.91 12.40
N HIS A 407 20.42 -6.41 11.30
CA HIS A 407 19.71 -5.46 10.42
C HIS A 407 18.93 -6.10 9.26
N GLY A 408 18.97 -7.42 9.18
CA GLY A 408 18.17 -8.25 8.27
C GLY A 408 18.00 -9.67 8.83
N LEU A 409 17.43 -10.57 8.03
CA LEU A 409 17.15 -11.94 8.48
C LEU A 409 18.25 -12.95 8.11
N GLY A 410 19.21 -12.56 7.27
CA GLY A 410 20.29 -13.44 6.80
C GLY A 410 19.83 -14.54 5.83
N ALA A 411 18.70 -14.34 5.15
CA ALA A 411 18.18 -15.33 4.21
C ALA A 411 19.08 -15.40 2.96
N THR A 412 19.35 -16.63 2.49
CA THR A 412 19.96 -16.79 1.16
C THR A 412 18.88 -16.69 0.10
N ILE A 413 19.10 -15.85 -0.90
CA ILE A 413 18.20 -15.69 -2.06
C ILE A 413 18.97 -16.12 -3.31
N LEU A 414 18.40 -17.04 -4.06
CA LEU A 414 19.01 -17.57 -5.28
C LEU A 414 18.29 -17.02 -6.51
N ASP A 415 19.01 -16.83 -7.61
CA ASP A 415 18.42 -16.91 -8.94
C ASP A 415 17.98 -18.36 -9.16
N ALA A 416 16.67 -18.58 -9.24
CA ALA A 416 16.09 -19.92 -9.27
C ALA A 416 16.39 -20.68 -10.58
N ARG A 417 16.84 -19.99 -11.64
CA ARG A 417 17.20 -20.62 -12.92
C ARG A 417 18.65 -21.09 -12.92
N THR A 418 19.53 -20.37 -12.26
CA THR A 418 20.99 -20.66 -12.24
C THR A 418 21.46 -21.28 -10.93
N ALA A 419 20.60 -21.31 -9.90
CA ALA A 419 20.92 -21.70 -8.52
C ALA A 419 22.06 -20.86 -7.88
N ARG A 420 22.39 -19.71 -8.47
CA ARG A 420 23.41 -18.80 -7.98
C ARG A 420 22.83 -17.93 -6.86
N ALA A 421 23.57 -17.81 -5.76
CA ALA A 421 23.25 -16.84 -4.71
C ALA A 421 23.40 -15.40 -5.24
N LEU A 422 22.39 -14.58 -4.97
CA LEU A 422 22.35 -13.18 -5.36
C LEU A 422 23.10 -12.32 -4.33
N ALA A 423 23.91 -11.39 -4.81
CA ALA A 423 24.54 -10.38 -3.97
C ALA A 423 23.54 -9.31 -3.53
N HIS A 424 23.84 -8.59 -2.45
CA HIS A 424 22.92 -7.63 -1.84
C HIS A 424 22.49 -6.50 -2.79
N ASP A 425 23.39 -6.02 -3.64
CA ASP A 425 23.13 -4.99 -4.65
C ASP A 425 22.25 -5.49 -5.82
N GLU A 426 22.15 -6.80 -6.02
CA GLU A 426 21.25 -7.42 -6.99
C GLU A 426 19.82 -7.58 -6.45
N LEU A 427 19.60 -7.33 -5.15
CA LEU A 427 18.33 -7.58 -4.45
C LEU A 427 17.41 -6.35 -4.35
N PHE A 428 17.80 -5.22 -4.95
CA PHE A 428 16.97 -4.03 -5.02
C PHE A 428 15.99 -4.10 -6.19
N ALA A 429 14.72 -3.77 -5.95
CA ALA A 429 13.72 -3.66 -7.00
C ALA A 429 13.68 -2.22 -7.55
N GLU A 430 14.32 -2.03 -8.71
CA GLU A 430 14.41 -0.74 -9.42
C GLU A 430 13.08 -0.21 -9.98
#